data_AF-A0A1Q5SLD4-F1
#
_entry.id   AF-A0A1Q5SLD4-F1
#
_cell.length_a   1.000
_cell.length_b   1.000
_cell.length_c   1.000
_cell.angle_alpha   90.00
_cell.angle_beta   90.00
_cell.angle_gamma   90.00
#
_symmetry.space_group_name_H-M   'P 1'
#
loop_
_entity.id
_entity.type
_entity.pdbx_description
1 polymer ?
#
loop_
_entity_poly.entity_id
_entity_poly.type
_entity_poly.pdbx_seq_one_letter_code
_entity_poly.pdbx_strand_id
1 'polypeptide(L)' 'MTEARVPKYRSGQCVRIAVDLVNDGSVATAPPDGILVGAGRIGQIVRVMMHTETSVPIYLVKFRGGLVVGCLEEEITVH' A
#
# COMPACT_ATOMS: atom_id res chain seq x y z
N MET A 1 25.01 -1.27 -9.03
CA MET A 1 24.38 -1.14 -7.70
C MET A 1 23.01 -0.54 -7.94
N THR A 2 21.94 -1.31 -7.79
CA THR A 2 20.58 -0.76 -7.80
C THR A 2 20.45 0.08 -6.55
N GLU A 3 20.36 1.40 -6.67
CA GLU A 3 20.08 2.24 -5.51
C GLU A 3 18.71 1.86 -4.97
N ALA A 4 18.70 1.31 -3.76
CA ALA A 4 17.46 1.01 -3.05
C ALA A 4 16.68 2.33 -2.89
N ARG A 5 15.47 2.41 -3.44
CA ARG A 5 14.61 3.58 -3.23
C ARG A 5 14.42 3.78 -1.73
N VAL A 6 14.82 4.95 -1.22
CA VAL A 6 14.55 5.32 0.17
C VAL A 6 13.04 5.52 0.30
N PRO A 7 12.36 4.82 1.22
CA PRO A 7 10.92 5.00 1.39
C PRO A 7 10.61 6.47 1.73
N LYS A 8 9.61 7.06 1.07
CA LYS A 8 9.10 8.39 1.41
C LYS A 8 8.29 8.42 2.70
N TYR A 9 7.52 7.36 2.96
CA TYR A 9 6.63 7.28 4.12
C TYR A 9 7.17 6.33 5.21
N ARG A 10 6.58 6.37 6.40
CA ARG A 10 6.98 5.58 7.58
C ARG A 10 5.78 4.90 8.24
N SER A 11 6.04 3.80 8.94
CA SER A 11 5.05 3.16 9.81
C SER A 11 4.53 4.13 10.85
N GLY A 12 3.23 4.08 11.13
CA GLY A 12 2.50 4.97 12.03
C GLY A 12 1.84 6.16 11.33
N GLN A 13 2.26 6.51 10.11
CA GLN A 13 1.68 7.63 9.36
C GLN A 13 0.29 7.29 8.80
N CYS A 14 -0.60 8.27 8.84
CA CYS A 14 -1.88 8.21 8.13
C CYS A 14 -1.68 8.65 6.68
N VAL A 15 -2.20 7.87 5.75
CA VAL A 15 -2.14 8.15 4.31
C VAL A 15 -3.52 8.04 3.69
N ARG A 16 -3.70 8.79 2.61
CA ARG A 16 -4.88 8.73 1.76
C ARG A 16 -4.56 7.98 0.49
N ILE A 17 -5.43 7.05 0.12
CA ILE A 17 -5.36 6.32 -1.13
C ILE A 17 -5.62 7.28 -2.29
N ALA A 18 -4.67 7.38 -3.21
CA ALA A 18 -4.73 8.30 -4.35
C ALA A 18 -5.56 7.73 -5.51
N VAL A 19 -5.47 6.41 -5.73
CA VAL A 19 -6.14 5.65 -6.80
C VAL A 19 -6.75 4.38 -6.22
N ASP A 20 -7.78 3.83 -6.87
CA ASP A 20 -8.40 2.59 -6.40
C ASP A 20 -7.36 1.46 -6.30
N LEU A 21 -7.21 0.88 -5.11
CA LEU A 21 -6.36 -0.29 -4.92
C LEU A 21 -7.08 -1.51 -5.46
N VAL A 22 -6.56 -2.06 -6.54
CA VAL A 22 -7.09 -3.26 -7.20
C VAL A 22 -6.36 -4.49 -6.65
N ASN A 23 -7.08 -5.61 -6.52
CA ASN A 23 -6.50 -6.86 -6.11
C ASN A 23 -5.66 -7.47 -7.23
N ASP A 24 -4.35 -7.40 -7.08
CA ASP A 24 -3.36 -8.04 -7.95
C ASP A 24 -3.20 -9.56 -7.71
N GLY A 25 -4.07 -10.13 -6.86
CA GLY A 25 -4.00 -11.52 -6.42
C GLY A 25 -3.40 -11.70 -5.02
N SER A 26 -2.91 -10.62 -4.39
CA SER A 26 -2.38 -10.66 -3.01
C SER A 26 -3.44 -10.96 -1.95
N VAL A 27 -4.73 -10.72 -2.24
CA VAL A 27 -5.83 -10.95 -1.30
C VAL A 27 -6.71 -12.11 -1.80
N ALA A 28 -6.51 -13.29 -1.23
CA ALA A 28 -7.23 -14.51 -1.61
C ALA A 28 -8.74 -14.45 -1.35
N THR A 29 -9.20 -13.58 -0.44
CA THR A 29 -10.62 -13.43 -0.10
C THR A 29 -11.37 -12.45 -1.00
N ALA A 30 -10.67 -11.72 -1.86
CA ALA A 30 -11.25 -10.74 -2.78
C ALA A 30 -11.21 -11.27 -4.22
N PRO A 31 -12.14 -10.84 -5.09
CA PRO A 31 -12.10 -11.18 -6.50
C PRO A 31 -10.76 -10.74 -7.13
N PRO A 32 -10.21 -11.51 -8.08
CA PRO A 32 -9.12 -11.01 -8.92
C PRO A 32 -9.60 -9.75 -9.67
N ASP A 33 -8.75 -8.74 -9.76
CA ASP A 33 -9.05 -7.43 -10.35
C ASP A 33 -10.20 -6.66 -9.66
N GLY A 34 -10.65 -7.10 -8.49
CA GLY A 34 -11.63 -6.39 -7.68
C GLY A 34 -11.01 -5.22 -6.93
N ILE A 35 -11.76 -4.13 -6.75
CA ILE A 35 -11.34 -3.00 -5.92
C ILE A 35 -11.34 -3.42 -4.44
N LEU A 36 -10.16 -3.45 -3.82
CA LEU A 36 -9.97 -3.69 -2.40
C LEU A 36 -10.31 -2.44 -1.59
N VAL A 37 -9.82 -1.29 -2.05
CA VAL A 37 -9.94 -0.01 -1.35
C VAL A 37 -10.11 1.10 -2.36
N GLY A 38 -11.23 1.81 -2.30
CA GLY A 38 -11.47 2.96 -3.18
C GLY A 38 -10.57 4.15 -2.86
N ALA A 39 -10.30 4.95 -3.89
CA ALA A 39 -9.59 6.22 -3.80
C ALA A 39 -10.23 7.16 -2.77
N GLY A 40 -9.39 7.96 -2.11
CA GLY A 40 -9.80 8.88 -1.06
C GLY A 40 -9.95 8.25 0.33
N ARG A 41 -9.92 6.91 0.46
CA ARG A 41 -9.95 6.27 1.78
C ARG A 41 -8.67 6.56 2.57
N ILE A 42 -8.84 6.78 3.87
CA ILE A 42 -7.74 6.97 4.82
C ILE A 42 -7.38 5.63 5.46
N GLY A 43 -6.09 5.33 5.51
CA GLY A 43 -5.53 4.19 6.22
C GLY A 43 -4.25 4.58 6.96
N GLN A 44 -3.74 3.67 7.79
CA GLN A 44 -2.49 3.87 8.51
C GLN A 44 -1.43 2.89 8.01
N ILE A 45 -0.23 3.39 7.70
CA ILE A 45 0.89 2.52 7.37
C ILE A 45 1.28 1.75 8.62
N VAL A 46 1.14 0.43 8.61
CA VAL A 46 1.55 -0.43 9.72
C VAL A 46 2.95 -0.98 9.53
N ARG A 47 3.40 -1.12 8.28
CA ARG A 47 4.74 -1.64 7.95
C ARG A 47 5.19 -1.16 6.59
N VAL A 48 6.49 -0.91 6.45
CA VAL A 48 7.13 -0.67 5.16
C VAL A 48 8.00 -1.88 4.86
N MET A 49 7.79 -2.50 3.72
CA MET A 49 8.60 -3.59 3.20
C MET A 49 9.39 -3.10 2.00
N MET A 50 10.49 -3.77 1.70
CA MET A 50 11.25 -3.52 0.49
C MET A 50 11.14 -4.75 -0.39
N HIS A 51 10.61 -4.60 -1.59
CA HIS A 51 10.58 -5.71 -2.53
C HIS A 51 12.02 -6.03 -2.94
N THR A 52 12.49 -7.23 -2.62
CA THR A 52 13.92 -7.60 -2.72
C THR A 52 14.42 -7.65 -4.16
N GLU A 53 13.53 -7.90 -5.13
CA GLU A 53 13.90 -8.02 -6.54
C GLU A 53 13.90 -6.67 -7.27
N THR A 54 12.93 -5.81 -6.97
CA THR A 54 12.74 -4.53 -7.68
C THR A 54 13.27 -3.35 -6.90
N SER A 55 13.67 -3.55 -5.63
CA SER A 55 14.10 -2.46 -4.73
C SER A 55 13.07 -1.32 -4.64
N VAL A 56 11.79 -1.68 -4.66
CA VAL A 56 10.66 -0.74 -4.52
C VAL A 56 10.05 -0.88 -3.13
N PRO A 57 9.81 0.22 -2.40
CA PRO A 57 9.14 0.16 -1.11
C PRO A 57 7.66 -0.18 -1.28
N ILE A 58 7.20 -1.18 -0.54
CA ILE A 58 5.80 -1.57 -0.43
C ILE A 58 5.29 -1.13 0.93
N TYR A 59 4.22 -0.34 0.93
CA TYR A 59 3.59 0.18 2.14
C TYR A 59 2.39 -0.69 2.50
N LEU A 60 2.45 -1.35 3.65
CA LEU A 60 1.30 -2.07 4.20
C LEU A 60 0.42 -1.09 4.95
N VAL A 61 -0.76 -0.82 4.40
CA VAL A 61 -1.73 0.12 4.96
C VAL A 61 -2.89 -0.66 5.56
N LYS A 62 -3.17 -0.39 6.84
CA LYS A 62 -4.31 -0.93 7.57
C LYS A 62 -5.50 0.02 7.48
N PHE A 63 -6.64 -0.54 7.12
CA PHE A 63 -7.92 0.17 7.02
C PHE A 63 -8.88 -0.26 8.14
N ARG A 64 -9.95 0.52 8.31
CA ARG A 64 -11.08 0.14 9.18
C ARG A 64 -11.64 -1.23 8.74
N GLY A 65 -11.91 -2.09 9.71
CA GLY A 65 -12.33 -3.49 9.47
C GLY A 65 -11.19 -4.50 9.50
N GLY A 66 -9.95 -4.07 9.75
CA GLY A 66 -8.80 -4.98 9.91
C GLY A 66 -8.16 -5.41 8.58
N LEU A 67 -8.66 -4.93 7.45
CA LEU A 67 -8.07 -5.13 6.13
C LEU A 67 -6.69 -4.46 6.07
N VAL A 68 -5.67 -5.22 5.65
CA VAL A 68 -4.32 -4.72 5.39
C VAL A 68 -4.01 -4.98 3.92
N VAL A 69 -3.63 -3.92 3.20
CA VAL A 69 -3.31 -3.99 1.77
C VAL A 69 -1.90 -3.44 1.57
N GLY A 70 -1.11 -4.11 0.74
CA GLY A 70 0.17 -3.60 0.28
C GLY A 70 -0.06 -2.69 -0.93
N CYS A 71 0.52 -1.50 -0.91
CA CYS A 71 0.44 -0.55 -2.02
C CYS A 71 1.79 0.14 -2.24
N LEU A 72 1.97 0.68 -3.44
CA LEU A 72 3.14 1.43 -3.87
C LEU A 72 3.12 2.87 -3.35
N GLU A 73 4.27 3.53 -3.44
CA GLU A 73 4.40 4.93 -3.04
C GLU A 73 3.47 5.87 -3.81
N GLU A 74 3.24 5.58 -5.09
CA GLU A 74 2.46 6.39 -6.03
C GLU A 74 0.94 6.23 -5.82
N GLU A 75 0.53 5.15 -5.17
CA GLU A 75 -0.88 4.86 -4.88
C GLU A 75 -1.37 5.54 -3.58
N ILE A 76 -0.45 6.17 -2.84
CA ILE A 76 -0.74 6.82 -1.56
C ILE A 76 -0.21 8.25 -1.49
N THR A 77 -0.95 9.09 -0.79
CA THR A 77 -0.62 10.48 -0.53
C THR A 77 -0.63 10.74 0.96
N VAL A 78 0.19 11.69 1.42
CA VAL A 78 0.12 12.14 2.82
C VAL A 78 -1.26 12.78 3.06
N HIS A 79 -1.90 12.42 4.18
CA HIS A 79 -3.17 13.01 4.58
C HIS A 79 -2.97 14.33 5.32
#